data_AF-A0A820JYT9-F1
#
_entry.id   AF-A0A820JYT9-F1
#
_cell.length_a   1.000
_cell.length_b   1.000
_cell.length_c   1.000
_cell.angle_alpha   90.00
_cell.angle_beta   90.00
_cell.angle_gamma   90.00
#
_symmetry.space_group_name_H-M   'P 1'
#
loop_
_entity.id
_entity.type
_entity.pdbx_description
1 polymer ?
#
loop_
_entity_poly.entity_id
_entity_poly.type
_entity_poly.pdbx_seq_one_letter_code
_entity_poly.pdbx_strand_id
1 'polypeptide(L)'
;NFTLQTLGRIKTIYPTMYGFQQEKIQLPTLSPVKLNHELTITPTDFGIQSNIQITPAIIVERIDCFRCALLNLVKIHHRTFLSDKLQLKIEDVPNDENLVRWHPDFDLVNIPDIDIASLPESPDIRLLASPIEIRHYAERTSSQRVKRALFSTFSSDDVSSTITLPSPSKETLSIDGISSSLIEKIRSKETNKLLSPSIDYEKQMLSRLQQTIEIIQQFFIAERATSLQLDLVAKQIR
;
A
#
# COMPACT_ATOMS: atom_id res chain seq x y z
N ASN A 1 18.46 -14.17 -4.35
CA ASN A 1 17.06 -13.76 -4.12
C ASN A 1 16.97 -12.88 -2.90
N PHE A 2 16.32 -11.72 -3.01
CA PHE A 2 16.09 -10.79 -1.91
C PHE A 2 14.74 -11.10 -1.26
N THR A 3 14.68 -11.17 0.08
CA THR A 3 13.46 -11.56 0.82
C THR A 3 13.17 -10.59 1.96
N LEU A 4 11.95 -10.62 2.52
CA LEU A 4 11.60 -9.81 3.69
C LEU A 4 12.47 -10.12 4.92
N GLN A 5 12.94 -11.36 5.06
CA GLN A 5 13.89 -11.72 6.11
C GLN A 5 15.23 -11.00 5.94
N THR A 6 15.71 -10.86 4.70
CA THR A 6 16.91 -10.07 4.38
C THR A 6 16.72 -8.61 4.80
N LEU A 7 15.53 -8.05 4.57
CA LEU A 7 15.20 -6.68 4.99
C LEU A 7 15.16 -6.54 6.52
N GLY A 8 14.59 -7.52 7.22
CA GLY A 8 14.60 -7.57 8.68
C GLY A 8 16.02 -7.66 9.25
N ARG A 9 16.91 -8.44 8.63
CA ARG A 9 18.34 -8.51 9.02
C ARG A 9 19.06 -7.17 8.83
N ILE A 10 18.81 -6.49 7.71
CA ILE A 10 19.38 -5.14 7.45
C ILE A 10 18.91 -4.15 8.53
N LYS A 11 17.62 -4.21 8.90
CA LYS A 11 17.05 -3.39 9.97
C LYS A 11 17.70 -3.68 11.33
N THR A 12 18.03 -4.93 11.64
CA THR A 12 18.75 -5.30 12.88
C THR A 12 20.15 -4.66 12.93
N ILE A 13 20.89 -4.72 11.81
CA ILE A 13 22.26 -4.19 11.74
C ILE A 13 22.26 -2.67 11.86
N TYR A 14 21.34 -2.00 11.16
CA TYR A 14 21.29 -0.55 11.18
C TYR A 14 19.84 -0.01 11.20
N PRO A 15 19.23 0.09 12.41
CA PRO A 15 17.80 0.42 12.56
C PRO A 15 17.42 1.81 12.05
N THR A 16 18.34 2.77 12.06
CA THR A 16 18.08 4.18 11.74
C THR A 16 18.23 4.51 10.26
N MET A 17 18.66 3.56 9.41
CA MET A 17 18.97 3.80 8.00
C MET A 17 17.73 3.96 7.10
N TYR A 18 16.64 3.31 7.49
CA TYR A 18 15.41 3.23 6.71
C TYR A 18 14.19 3.37 7.63
N GLY A 19 13.23 4.17 7.16
CA GLY A 19 11.86 4.16 7.65
C GLY A 19 11.08 3.05 6.96
N PHE A 20 10.35 2.26 7.75
CA PHE A 20 9.47 1.21 7.25
C PHE A 20 8.03 1.61 7.58
N GLN A 21 7.20 1.77 6.56
CA GLN A 21 5.80 2.14 6.71
C GLN A 21 4.94 1.30 5.78
N GLN A 22 3.73 0.96 6.23
CA GLN A 22 2.77 0.26 5.40
C GLN A 22 1.81 1.28 4.77
N GLU A 23 1.86 1.41 3.45
CA GLU A 23 1.01 2.36 2.73
C GLU A 23 -0.05 1.65 1.91
N LYS A 24 -1.19 2.32 1.78
CA LYS A 24 -2.32 1.86 0.98
C LYS A 24 -2.14 2.40 -0.44
N ILE A 25 -1.54 1.60 -1.31
CA ILE A 25 -1.36 1.99 -2.70
C ILE A 25 -2.64 1.70 -3.48
N GLN A 26 -3.24 2.75 -4.06
CA GLN A 26 -4.31 2.61 -5.04
C GLN A 26 -3.66 2.56 -6.42
N LEU A 27 -3.30 1.37 -6.89
CA LEU A 27 -2.92 1.25 -8.30
C LEU A 27 -4.17 1.51 -9.16
N PRO A 28 -4.07 2.33 -10.22
CA PRO A 28 -5.13 2.52 -11.20
C PRO A 28 -5.27 1.25 -12.04
N THR A 29 -5.81 0.20 -11.44
CA THR A 29 -6.13 -1.06 -12.11
C THR A 29 -7.64 -1.13 -12.30
N LEU A 30 -8.07 -1.69 -13.44
CA LEU A 30 -9.47 -1.82 -13.88
C LEU A 30 -10.34 -2.72 -12.97
N SER A 31 -9.82 -3.20 -11.84
CA SER A 31 -10.52 -4.09 -10.91
C SER A 31 -10.92 -3.36 -9.62
N PRO A 32 -12.16 -3.53 -9.13
CA PRO A 32 -12.58 -2.93 -7.88
C PRO A 32 -11.84 -3.58 -6.70
N VAL A 33 -10.95 -2.80 -6.10
CA VAL A 33 -10.60 -2.79 -4.67
C VAL A 33 -10.11 -4.14 -4.10
N LYS A 34 -8.85 -4.47 -4.34
CA LYS A 34 -8.00 -5.04 -3.28
C LYS A 34 -7.11 -3.92 -2.77
N LEU A 35 -7.36 -3.49 -1.53
CA LEU A 35 -6.48 -2.55 -0.83
C LEU A 35 -5.25 -3.33 -0.40
N ASN A 36 -4.30 -3.49 -1.32
CA ASN A 36 -3.04 -4.12 -1.01
C ASN A 36 -2.22 -3.08 -0.24
N HIS A 37 -2.13 -3.32 1.07
CA HIS A 37 -1.15 -2.65 1.89
C HIS A 37 0.22 -3.15 1.43
N GLU A 38 1.09 -2.25 0.97
CA GLU A 38 2.46 -2.57 0.57
C GLU A 38 3.46 -1.91 1.52
N LEU A 39 4.61 -2.55 1.71
CA LEU A 39 5.68 -2.05 2.57
C LEU A 39 6.48 -1.00 1.80
N THR A 40 6.33 0.27 2.18
CA THR A 40 7.13 1.39 1.66
C THR A 40 8.39 1.56 2.50
N ILE A 41 9.53 1.61 1.83
CA ILE A 41 10.84 1.84 2.44
C ILE A 41 11.28 3.26 2.09
N THR A 42 11.50 4.10 3.09
CA THR A 42 11.99 5.46 2.91
C THR A 42 13.41 5.60 3.47
N PRO A 43 14.37 6.16 2.73
CA PRO A 43 15.70 6.44 3.28
C PRO A 43 15.54 7.46 4.41
N THR A 44 16.09 7.15 5.58
CA THR A 44 16.17 8.10 6.70
C THR A 44 17.65 8.30 7.00
N ASP A 45 18.11 9.55 6.99
CA ASP A 45 19.44 9.89 7.47
C ASP A 45 19.27 10.56 8.83
N PHE A 46 19.94 10.03 9.86
CA PHE A 46 19.98 10.59 11.21
C PHE A 46 18.60 10.84 11.87
N GLY A 47 17.58 10.06 11.50
CA GLY A 47 16.24 10.16 12.09
C GLY A 47 15.36 11.27 11.52
N ILE A 48 15.80 11.99 10.48
CA ILE A 48 15.03 13.07 9.86
C ILE A 48 14.37 12.55 8.58
N GLN A 49 13.04 12.50 8.57
CA GLN A 49 12.26 12.27 7.36
C GLN A 49 12.18 13.58 6.56
N SER A 50 13.26 13.95 5.88
CA SER A 50 13.26 15.08 4.94
C SER A 50 13.49 14.61 3.51
N ASN A 51 13.29 15.51 2.55
CA ASN A 51 13.46 15.31 1.10
C ASN A 51 14.95 15.07 0.77
N ILE A 52 15.47 13.93 1.22
CA ILE A 52 16.87 13.53 1.09
C ILE A 52 17.10 13.16 -0.37
N GLN A 53 17.86 14.01 -1.06
CA GLN A 53 18.39 13.64 -2.37
C GLN A 53 19.56 12.70 -2.16
N ILE A 54 19.37 11.41 -2.49
CA ILE A 54 20.41 10.39 -2.41
C ILE A 54 21.52 10.75 -3.42
N THR A 55 22.56 11.41 -2.93
CA THR A 55 23.75 11.79 -3.68
C THR A 55 24.78 10.65 -3.57
N PRO A 56 25.66 10.42 -4.56
CA PRO A 56 26.67 9.36 -4.47
C PRO A 56 27.54 9.40 -3.20
N ALA A 57 27.84 10.59 -2.68
CA ALA A 57 28.55 10.76 -1.41
C ALA A 57 27.80 10.12 -0.23
N ILE A 58 26.49 10.34 -0.14
CA ILE A 58 25.62 9.78 0.91
C ILE A 58 25.55 8.25 0.79
N ILE A 59 25.54 7.72 -0.44
CA ILE A 59 25.55 6.26 -0.67
C ILE A 59 26.84 5.65 -0.10
N VAL A 60 28.00 6.27 -0.37
CA VAL A 60 29.29 5.80 0.15
C VAL A 60 29.31 5.84 1.68
N GLU A 61 28.88 6.95 2.28
CA GLU A 61 28.79 7.08 3.73
C GLU A 61 27.89 6.00 4.35
N ARG A 62 26.71 5.76 3.76
CA ARG A 62 25.79 4.71 4.23
C ARG A 62 26.39 3.31 4.13
N ILE A 63 27.14 3.03 3.07
CA ILE A 63 27.88 1.77 2.91
C ILE A 63 28.93 1.63 4.01
N ASP A 64 29.68 2.69 4.29
CA ASP A 64 30.75 2.66 5.29
C ASP A 64 30.17 2.53 6.72
N CYS A 65 29.10 3.24 7.04
CA CYS A 65 28.37 3.05 8.30
C CYS A 65 27.87 1.61 8.45
N PHE A 66 27.30 1.03 7.40
CA PHE A 66 26.81 -0.35 7.43
C PHE A 66 27.94 -1.37 7.61
N ARG A 67 29.09 -1.14 6.96
CA ARG A 67 30.31 -1.94 7.15
C ARG A 67 30.83 -1.85 8.57
N CYS A 68 30.90 -0.65 9.14
CA CYS A 68 31.31 -0.45 10.53
C CYS A 68 30.36 -1.15 11.50
N ALA A 69 29.05 -1.09 11.27
CA ALA A 69 28.05 -1.81 12.07
C ALA A 69 28.26 -3.33 12.02
N LEU A 70 28.51 -3.89 10.83
CA LEU A 70 28.85 -5.32 10.69
C LEU A 70 30.16 -5.68 11.39
N LEU A 71 31.20 -4.85 11.25
CA LEU A 71 32.47 -5.08 11.94
C LEU A 71 32.30 -5.07 13.46
N ASN A 72 31.49 -4.16 14.00
CA ASN A 72 31.19 -4.12 15.42
C ASN A 72 30.48 -5.39 15.89
N LEU A 73 29.56 -5.94 15.09
CA LEU A 73 28.92 -7.23 15.37
C LEU A 73 29.95 -8.36 15.43
N VAL A 74 30.90 -8.41 14.49
CA VAL A 74 31.99 -9.40 14.52
C VAL A 74 32.91 -9.20 15.72
N LYS A 75 33.21 -7.96 16.10
CA LYS A 75 34.01 -7.64 17.31
C LYS A 75 33.33 -8.18 18.58
N ILE A 76 32.01 -8.04 18.69
CA ILE A 76 31.24 -8.60 19.81
C ILE A 76 31.40 -10.12 19.86
N HIS A 77 31.25 -10.82 18.73
CA HIS A 77 31.43 -12.28 18.70
C HIS A 77 32.87 -12.72 18.99
N HIS A 78 33.85 -11.97 18.49
CA HIS A 78 35.26 -12.19 18.82
C HIS A 78 35.50 -12.04 20.31
N ARG A 79 34.94 -11.01 20.95
CA ARG A 79 35.03 -10.82 22.40
C ARG A 79 34.38 -11.96 23.18
N THR A 80 33.20 -12.43 22.76
CA THR A 80 32.57 -13.61 23.37
C THR A 80 33.43 -14.85 23.19
N PHE A 81 34.05 -15.04 22.03
CA PHE A 81 34.96 -16.16 21.77
C PHE A 81 36.21 -16.13 22.67
N LEU A 82 36.85 -14.97 22.81
CA LEU A 82 38.02 -14.80 23.71
C LEU A 82 37.64 -15.08 25.18
N SER A 83 36.43 -14.68 25.58
CA SER A 83 35.93 -14.91 26.94
C SER A 83 35.57 -16.37 27.18
N ASP A 84 34.82 -16.99 26.27
CA ASP A 84 34.26 -18.34 26.46
C ASP A 84 35.27 -19.45 26.16
N LYS A 85 35.97 -19.39 25.02
CA LYS A 85 36.89 -20.46 24.61
C LYS A 85 38.27 -20.34 25.26
N LEU A 86 38.81 -19.12 25.34
CA LEU A 86 40.16 -18.91 25.86
C LEU A 86 40.18 -18.56 27.35
N GLN A 87 39.01 -18.31 27.96
CA GLN A 87 38.87 -17.97 29.38
C GLN A 87 39.77 -16.78 29.79
N LEU A 88 40.03 -15.88 28.84
CA LEU A 88 40.84 -14.70 29.08
C LEU A 88 40.07 -13.75 29.99
N LYS A 89 40.77 -13.16 30.96
CA LYS A 89 40.17 -12.12 31.78
C LYS A 89 39.83 -10.93 30.89
N ILE A 90 38.66 -10.36 31.11
CA ILE A 90 38.11 -9.25 30.32
C ILE A 90 39.06 -8.05 30.26
N GLU A 91 39.95 -7.91 31.26
CA GLU A 91 40.97 -6.86 31.37
C GLU A 91 42.13 -7.02 30.37
N ASP A 92 42.42 -8.25 29.94
CA ASP A 92 43.50 -8.55 28.99
C ASP A 92 43.02 -8.47 27.52
N VAL A 93 41.71 -8.30 27.31
CA VAL A 93 41.13 -8.17 25.97
C VAL A 93 41.31 -6.74 25.46
N PRO A 94 41.98 -6.53 24.31
CA PRO A 94 42.15 -5.20 23.74
C PRO A 94 40.79 -4.52 23.50
N ASN A 95 40.72 -3.21 23.74
CA ASN A 95 39.55 -2.42 23.39
C ASN A 95 39.24 -2.53 21.90
N ASP A 96 37.93 -2.58 21.59
CA ASP A 96 37.40 -2.77 20.23
C ASP A 96 37.92 -1.75 19.22
N GLU A 97 38.30 -0.55 19.66
CA GLU A 97 38.87 0.53 18.83
C GLU A 97 40.32 0.26 18.38
N ASN A 98 41.08 -0.53 19.13
CA ASN A 98 42.50 -0.80 18.85
C ASN A 98 42.73 -2.16 18.17
N LEU A 99 41.67 -2.88 17.81
CA LEU A 99 41.77 -4.21 17.21
C LEU A 99 42.23 -4.12 15.75
N VAL A 100 43.50 -4.44 15.50
CA VAL A 100 44.10 -4.43 14.14
C VAL A 100 43.99 -5.80 13.46
N ARG A 101 43.93 -6.90 14.23
CA ARG A 101 43.90 -8.28 13.72
C ARG A 101 43.01 -9.18 14.58
N TRP A 102 42.37 -10.15 13.95
CA TRP A 102 41.60 -11.20 14.63
C TRP A 102 42.55 -12.26 15.23
N HIS A 103 42.10 -12.93 16.29
CA HIS A 103 42.80 -14.10 16.82
C HIS A 103 42.88 -15.21 15.75
N PRO A 104 43.99 -15.94 15.60
CA PRO A 104 44.15 -16.97 14.55
C PRO A 104 43.11 -18.09 14.62
N ASP A 105 42.69 -18.48 15.83
CA ASP A 105 41.67 -19.51 16.04
C ASP A 105 40.23 -18.98 15.96
N PHE A 106 40.05 -17.69 15.65
CA PHE A 106 38.71 -17.13 15.49
C PHE A 106 38.15 -17.44 14.10
N ASP A 107 37.16 -18.33 14.06
CA ASP A 107 36.52 -18.75 12.82
C ASP A 107 35.58 -17.66 12.26
N LEU A 108 36.03 -16.94 11.24
CA LEU A 108 35.24 -15.93 10.54
C LEU A 108 34.10 -16.52 9.69
N VAL A 109 34.12 -17.82 9.41
CA VAL A 109 33.14 -18.51 8.56
C VAL A 109 31.91 -18.94 9.36
N ASN A 110 32.08 -19.30 10.64
CA ASN A 110 31.03 -19.86 11.47
C ASN A 110 30.57 -18.87 12.53
N ILE A 111 30.19 -17.68 12.09
CA ILE A 111 29.62 -16.63 12.95
C ILE A 111 28.11 -16.86 13.05
N PRO A 112 27.49 -16.66 14.23
CA PRO A 112 26.04 -16.77 14.38
C PRO A 112 25.28 -15.91 13.36
N ASP A 113 24.16 -16.44 12.90
CA ASP A 113 23.27 -15.74 11.97
C ASP A 113 22.66 -14.49 12.63
N ILE A 114 22.47 -13.44 11.84
CA ILE A 114 21.92 -12.16 12.31
C ILE A 114 20.41 -12.31 12.57
N ASP A 115 19.98 -11.84 13.74
CA ASP A 115 18.58 -11.81 14.14
C ASP A 115 17.73 -10.99 13.17
N ILE A 116 16.49 -11.41 12.97
CA ILE A 116 15.54 -10.75 12.06
C ILE A 116 14.70 -9.76 12.86
N ALA A 117 14.89 -8.46 12.62
CA ALA A 117 14.04 -7.45 13.24
C ALA A 117 12.60 -7.52 12.71
N SER A 118 11.64 -7.24 13.59
CA SER A 118 10.22 -7.16 13.22
C SER A 118 9.99 -6.01 12.23
N LEU A 119 9.37 -6.33 11.10
CA LEU A 119 8.90 -5.36 10.11
C LEU A 119 7.43 -5.02 10.40
N PRO A 120 6.96 -3.82 10.03
CA PRO A 120 5.55 -3.49 10.15
C PRO A 120 4.76 -4.44 9.24
N GLU A 121 3.88 -5.23 9.84
CA GLU A 121 2.98 -6.11 9.10
C GLU A 121 1.79 -5.31 8.57
N SER A 122 1.19 -5.82 7.49
CA SER A 122 -0.07 -5.25 7.01
C SER A 122 -1.09 -5.29 8.14
N PRO A 123 -1.83 -4.20 8.41
CA PRO A 123 -2.88 -4.22 9.41
C PRO A 123 -3.86 -5.33 9.02
N ASP A 124 -3.89 -6.39 9.82
CA ASP A 124 -4.77 -7.52 9.60
C ASP A 124 -6.20 -7.02 9.74
N ILE A 125 -6.89 -6.88 8.60
CA ILE A 125 -8.32 -6.52 8.57
C ILE A 125 -9.15 -7.56 9.35
N ARG A 126 -8.57 -8.75 9.60
CA ARG A 126 -9.14 -9.80 10.45
C ARG A 126 -9.15 -9.47 11.94
N LEU A 127 -8.26 -8.59 12.41
CA LEU A 127 -8.26 -8.11 13.81
C LEU A 127 -9.29 -7.01 14.06
N LEU A 128 -9.88 -6.42 13.01
CA LEU A 128 -11.16 -5.70 13.12
C LEU A 128 -12.33 -6.67 13.38
N ALA A 129 -12.13 -7.79 14.06
CA ALA A 129 -13.21 -8.67 14.48
C ALA A 129 -14.04 -8.02 15.60
N SER A 130 -13.48 -7.06 16.34
CA SER A 130 -14.23 -6.30 17.34
C SER A 130 -15.26 -5.39 16.64
N PRO A 131 -16.57 -5.62 16.87
CA PRO A 131 -17.63 -4.79 16.27
C PRO A 131 -17.48 -3.29 16.57
N ILE A 132 -16.84 -2.97 17.70
CA ILE A 132 -16.57 -1.61 18.15
C ILE A 132 -15.52 -0.94 17.24
N GLU A 133 -14.47 -1.67 16.89
CA GLU A 133 -13.40 -1.15 16.03
C GLU A 133 -13.86 -1.02 14.57
N ILE A 134 -14.69 -1.96 14.09
CA ILE A 134 -15.37 -1.85 12.79
C ILE A 134 -16.21 -0.57 12.75
N ARG A 135 -17.00 -0.32 13.80
CA ARG A 135 -17.85 0.87 13.90
C ARG A 135 -17.02 2.15 13.90
N HIS A 136 -15.97 2.25 14.71
CA HIS A 136 -15.11 3.43 14.72
C HIS A 136 -14.34 3.65 13.41
N TYR A 137 -13.91 2.57 12.76
CA TYR A 137 -13.31 2.65 11.43
C TYR A 137 -14.33 3.13 10.39
N ALA A 138 -15.56 2.62 10.41
CA ALA A 138 -16.65 3.06 9.55
C ALA A 138 -17.04 4.52 9.82
N GLU A 139 -17.06 4.95 11.08
CA GLU A 139 -17.32 6.35 11.47
C GLU A 139 -16.21 7.29 10.96
N ARG A 140 -14.95 6.86 10.98
CA ARG A 140 -13.80 7.65 10.47
C ARG A 140 -13.72 7.68 8.94
N THR A 141 -14.12 6.60 8.26
CA THR A 141 -13.97 6.45 6.80
C THR A 141 -15.23 6.79 6.01
N SER A 142 -16.41 6.78 6.63
CA SER A 142 -17.66 7.14 5.95
C SER A 142 -17.69 8.62 5.56
N SER A 143 -18.01 8.88 4.30
CA SER A 143 -18.19 10.25 3.81
C SER A 143 -19.41 10.91 4.47
N GLN A 144 -19.36 12.24 4.59
CA GLN A 144 -20.43 13.03 5.21
C GLN A 144 -21.78 12.89 4.46
N ARG A 145 -21.74 12.57 3.18
CA ARG A 145 -22.92 12.20 2.37
C ARG A 145 -23.54 10.88 2.82
N VAL A 146 -22.73 9.84 3.05
CA VAL A 146 -23.20 8.55 3.54
C VAL A 146 -23.80 8.68 4.94
N LYS A 147 -23.15 9.45 5.83
CA LYS A 147 -23.69 9.76 7.16
C LYS A 147 -25.08 10.42 7.07
N ARG A 148 -25.23 11.46 6.24
CA ARG A 148 -26.51 12.16 6.05
C ARG A 148 -27.61 11.28 5.44
N ALA A 149 -27.27 10.40 4.50
CA ALA A 149 -28.23 9.48 3.90
C ALA A 149 -28.76 8.46 4.93
N LEU A 150 -27.90 7.95 5.81
CA LEU A 150 -28.32 7.08 6.92
C LEU A 150 -29.19 7.83 7.92
N PHE A 151 -28.77 9.02 8.36
CA PHE A 151 -29.60 9.83 9.26
C PHE A 151 -30.94 10.22 8.64
N SER A 152 -31.03 10.50 7.33
CA SER A 152 -32.32 10.81 6.70
C SER A 152 -33.27 9.60 6.66
N THR A 153 -32.73 8.37 6.62
CA THR A 153 -33.56 7.15 6.73
C THR A 153 -34.05 6.90 8.15
N PHE A 154 -33.30 7.30 9.18
CA PHE A 154 -33.71 7.17 10.58
C PHE A 154 -34.60 8.33 11.08
N SER A 155 -34.54 9.50 10.45
CA SER A 155 -35.43 10.63 10.76
C SER A 155 -36.78 10.56 10.05
N SER A 156 -37.04 9.49 9.31
CA SER A 156 -38.37 9.19 8.75
C SER A 156 -39.07 8.19 9.66
N ASP A 157 -39.30 8.59 10.92
CA ASP A 157 -40.33 7.97 11.75
C ASP A 157 -41.67 8.57 11.36
N ASP A 158 -42.29 7.95 10.36
CA ASP A 158 -43.73 7.78 10.36
C ASP A 158 -44.06 6.37 9.84
N VAL A 159 -44.76 5.64 10.71
CA VAL A 159 -45.44 4.35 10.51
C VAL A 159 -44.60 3.06 10.64
N SER A 160 -44.61 2.58 11.89
CA SER A 160 -44.64 1.18 12.32
C SER A 160 -45.14 0.16 11.28
N SER A 161 -44.33 -0.84 10.96
CA SER A 161 -44.77 -2.24 10.84
C SER A 161 -43.58 -3.21 10.83
N THR A 162 -43.49 -3.94 11.94
CA THR A 162 -42.92 -5.25 12.22
C THR A 162 -42.26 -6.02 11.08
N ILE A 163 -41.03 -6.45 11.37
CA ILE A 163 -40.26 -7.49 10.70
C ILE A 163 -41.09 -8.77 10.55
N THR A 164 -41.24 -9.28 9.33
CA THR A 164 -41.25 -10.73 9.09
C THR A 164 -40.72 -11.05 7.69
N LEU A 165 -39.76 -11.99 7.62
CA LEU A 165 -39.26 -12.59 6.39
C LEU A 165 -40.45 -13.18 5.58
N PRO A 166 -40.36 -13.16 4.23
CA PRO A 166 -40.70 -14.39 3.53
C PRO A 166 -39.79 -14.77 2.35
N SER A 167 -39.63 -16.09 2.27
CA SER A 167 -39.16 -16.97 1.19
C SER A 167 -39.99 -16.79 -0.11
N PRO A 168 -39.54 -17.30 -1.28
CA PRO A 168 -40.10 -16.95 -2.57
C PRO A 168 -41.32 -17.81 -2.88
N SER A 169 -42.47 -17.19 -3.08
CA SER A 169 -43.60 -17.82 -3.76
C SER A 169 -44.26 -16.80 -4.69
N LYS A 170 -44.26 -17.18 -5.97
CA LYS A 170 -45.01 -16.56 -7.06
C LYS A 170 -46.47 -16.40 -6.63
N GLU A 171 -47.04 -15.22 -6.79
CA GLU A 171 -48.44 -15.06 -7.19
C GLU A 171 -48.75 -13.61 -7.55
N THR A 172 -49.50 -13.48 -8.64
CA THR A 172 -49.89 -12.26 -9.34
C THR A 172 -50.92 -11.49 -8.53
N LEU A 173 -50.51 -10.41 -7.86
CA LEU A 173 -51.44 -9.40 -7.37
C LEU A 173 -51.66 -8.36 -8.47
N SER A 174 -52.72 -8.57 -9.24
CA SER A 174 -53.36 -7.53 -10.04
C SER A 174 -53.87 -6.46 -9.10
N ILE A 175 -53.23 -5.30 -9.13
CA ILE A 175 -53.65 -4.11 -8.40
C ILE A 175 -54.84 -3.55 -9.18
N ASP A 176 -56.06 -3.81 -8.70
CA ASP A 176 -57.29 -3.33 -9.32
C ASP A 176 -57.27 -1.80 -9.42
N GLY A 177 -57.18 -1.29 -10.66
CA GLY A 177 -57.28 0.14 -10.98
C GLY A 177 -56.21 0.68 -11.93
N ILE A 178 -55.12 -0.07 -12.19
CA ILE A 178 -54.03 0.40 -13.06
C ILE A 178 -53.96 -0.52 -14.29
N SER A 179 -54.13 0.04 -15.49
CA SER A 179 -54.11 -0.77 -16.72
C SER A 179 -52.75 -1.45 -16.90
N SER A 180 -52.75 -2.74 -17.25
CA SER A 180 -51.54 -3.54 -17.48
C SER A 180 -50.59 -2.91 -18.51
N SER A 181 -51.15 -2.22 -19.50
CA SER A 181 -50.41 -1.47 -20.51
C SER A 181 -49.65 -0.28 -19.94
N LEU A 182 -50.14 0.35 -18.87
CA LEU A 182 -49.44 1.44 -18.18
C LEU A 182 -48.25 0.89 -17.40
N ILE A 183 -48.42 -0.24 -16.70
CA ILE A 183 -47.37 -0.90 -15.92
C ILE A 183 -46.23 -1.35 -16.83
N GLU A 184 -46.55 -1.94 -17.99
CA GLU A 184 -45.53 -2.38 -18.96
C GLU A 184 -44.79 -1.19 -19.60
N LYS A 185 -45.50 -0.08 -19.84
CA LYS A 185 -44.90 1.17 -20.32
C LYS A 185 -44.02 1.85 -19.27
N ILE A 186 -44.38 1.77 -17.99
CA ILE A 186 -43.57 2.24 -16.86
C ILE A 186 -42.31 1.39 -16.74
N ARG A 187 -42.44 0.05 -16.73
CA ARG A 187 -41.29 -0.87 -16.66
C ARG A 187 -40.33 -0.64 -17.83
N SER A 188 -40.84 -0.45 -19.04
CA SER A 188 -40.04 -0.13 -20.23
C SER A 188 -39.38 1.24 -20.17
N LYS A 189 -40.03 2.24 -19.54
CA LYS A 189 -39.48 3.58 -19.36
C LYS A 189 -38.43 3.61 -18.24
N GLU A 190 -38.58 2.80 -17.20
CA GLU A 190 -37.62 2.63 -16.12
C GLU A 190 -36.35 1.91 -16.58
N THR A 191 -36.47 0.82 -17.36
CA THR A 191 -35.31 0.14 -17.94
C THR A 191 -34.55 1.05 -18.92
N ASN A 192 -35.26 1.80 -19.76
CA ASN A 192 -34.64 2.78 -20.65
C ASN A 192 -33.98 3.94 -19.90
N LYS A 193 -34.57 4.43 -18.80
CA LYS A 193 -34.00 5.52 -18.00
C LYS A 193 -32.74 5.11 -17.24
N LEU A 194 -32.64 3.84 -16.85
CA LEU A 194 -31.43 3.31 -16.19
C LEU A 194 -30.29 3.07 -17.18
N LEU A 195 -30.59 2.70 -18.43
CA LEU A 195 -29.56 2.44 -19.44
C LEU A 195 -29.07 3.68 -20.19
N SER A 196 -29.92 4.68 -20.45
CA SER A 196 -29.60 5.75 -21.40
C SER A 196 -28.49 6.74 -20.98
N PRO A 197 -28.48 7.34 -19.78
CA PRO A 197 -27.51 8.40 -19.48
C PRO A 197 -26.08 7.86 -19.26
N SER A 198 -25.95 6.60 -18.83
CA SER A 198 -24.64 5.99 -18.54
C SER A 198 -23.92 5.54 -19.80
N ILE A 199 -24.65 4.94 -20.75
CA ILE A 199 -24.08 4.44 -22.01
C ILE A 199 -23.64 5.62 -22.89
N ASP A 200 -24.39 6.72 -22.88
CA ASP A 200 -24.05 7.90 -23.68
C ASP A 200 -22.77 8.59 -23.18
N TYR A 201 -22.60 8.67 -21.84
CA TYR A 201 -21.37 9.17 -21.24
C TYR A 201 -20.16 8.28 -21.57
N GLU A 202 -20.33 6.96 -21.48
CA GLU A 202 -19.29 5.98 -21.80
C GLU A 202 -18.88 6.05 -23.28
N LYS A 203 -19.85 6.13 -24.19
CA LYS A 203 -19.58 6.32 -25.63
C LYS A 203 -18.87 7.64 -25.91
N GLN A 204 -19.26 8.73 -25.26
CA GLN A 204 -18.60 10.03 -25.41
C GLN A 204 -17.16 10.00 -24.87
N MET A 205 -16.92 9.30 -23.76
CA MET A 205 -15.57 9.12 -23.21
C MET A 205 -14.68 8.31 -24.17
N LEU A 206 -15.22 7.22 -24.73
CA LEU A 206 -14.52 6.39 -25.71
C LEU A 206 -14.24 7.13 -27.02
N SER A 207 -15.17 7.94 -27.52
CA SER A 207 -14.95 8.72 -28.75
C SER A 207 -13.87 9.79 -28.57
N ARG A 208 -13.79 10.42 -27.39
CA ARG A 208 -12.71 11.36 -27.06
C ARG A 208 -11.36 10.66 -26.99
N LEU A 209 -11.30 9.46 -26.39
CA LEU A 209 -10.08 8.67 -26.34
C LEU A 209 -9.57 8.33 -27.75
N GLN A 210 -10.44 7.88 -28.64
CA GLN A 210 -10.07 7.57 -30.01
C GLN A 210 -9.45 8.79 -30.73
N GLN A 211 -10.08 9.96 -30.61
CA GLN A 211 -9.56 11.22 -31.17
C GLN A 211 -8.18 11.57 -30.59
N THR A 212 -7.98 11.41 -29.27
CA THR A 212 -6.66 11.68 -28.66
C THR A 212 -5.57 10.75 -29.18
N ILE A 213 -5.87 9.47 -29.42
CA ILE A 213 -4.90 8.50 -29.95
C ILE A 213 -4.48 8.88 -31.37
N GLU A 214 -5.43 9.29 -32.21
CA GLU A 214 -5.16 9.74 -33.58
C GLU A 214 -4.24 10.97 -33.59
N ILE A 215 -4.47 11.96 -32.72
CA ILE A 215 -3.63 13.15 -32.57
C ILE A 215 -2.22 12.76 -32.11
N ILE A 216 -2.09 11.88 -31.12
CA ILE A 216 -0.80 11.42 -30.60
C ILE A 216 -0.02 10.68 -31.70
N GLN A 217 -0.68 9.82 -32.48
CA GLN A 217 -0.05 9.10 -33.58
C GLN A 217 0.47 10.06 -34.67
N GLN A 218 -0.34 11.04 -35.07
CA GLN A 218 0.08 12.05 -36.05
C GLN A 218 1.25 12.89 -35.55
N PHE A 219 1.21 13.28 -34.28
CA PHE A 219 2.28 14.06 -33.66
C PHE A 219 3.58 13.26 -33.56
N PHE A 220 3.52 11.98 -33.19
CA PHE A 220 4.67 11.08 -33.15
C PHE A 220 5.32 10.90 -34.54
N ILE A 221 4.49 10.70 -35.57
CA ILE A 221 4.96 10.56 -36.96
C ILE A 221 5.63 11.86 -37.44
N ALA A 222 5.08 13.02 -37.06
CA ALA A 222 5.62 14.33 -37.42
C ALA A 222 6.97 14.62 -36.74
N GLU A 223 7.13 14.27 -35.46
CA GLU A 223 8.33 14.58 -34.67
C GLU A 223 9.50 13.63 -34.97
N ARG A 224 9.24 12.41 -35.49
CA ARG A 224 10.23 11.34 -35.72
C ARG A 224 11.10 11.03 -34.48
N ALA A 225 10.61 11.33 -33.29
CA ALA A 225 11.31 11.08 -32.03
C ALA A 225 11.06 9.64 -31.55
N THR A 226 12.00 9.07 -30.79
CA THR A 226 11.86 7.73 -30.18
C THR A 226 11.01 7.73 -28.91
N SER A 227 10.69 8.91 -28.36
CA SER A 227 9.85 9.09 -27.18
C SER A 227 9.28 10.51 -27.13
N LEU A 228 8.02 10.69 -26.73
CA LEU A 228 7.43 12.01 -26.50
C LEU A 228 7.34 12.36 -25.02
N GLN A 229 7.60 13.62 -24.69
CA GLN A 229 7.36 14.14 -23.34
C GLN A 229 5.88 14.47 -23.13
N LEU A 230 5.34 14.06 -21.99
CA LEU A 230 3.91 14.17 -21.66
C LEU A 230 3.40 15.63 -21.73
N ASP A 231 4.23 16.60 -21.33
CA ASP A 231 3.87 18.02 -21.31
C ASP A 231 3.64 18.59 -22.71
N LEU A 232 4.42 18.14 -23.70
CA LEU A 232 4.28 18.56 -25.10
C LEU A 232 3.02 17.95 -25.73
N VAL A 233 2.77 16.67 -25.44
CA VAL A 233 1.57 15.96 -25.88
C VAL A 233 0.31 16.59 -25.28
N ALA A 234 0.33 16.90 -23.97
CA ALA A 234 -0.79 17.55 -23.28
C ALA A 234 -1.09 18.95 -23.82
N LYS A 235 -0.07 19.69 -24.27
CA LYS A 235 -0.25 20.99 -24.93
C LYS A 235 -0.95 20.87 -26.29
N GLN A 236 -0.78 19.75 -26.98
CA GLN A 236 -1.31 19.54 -28.33
C GLN A 236 -2.67 18.84 -28.38
N ILE A 237 -3.10 18.22 -27.27
CA ILE A 237 -4.42 17.61 -27.10
C ILE A 237 -5.45 18.62 -26.54
N ARG A 238 -5.00 19.75 -26.01
CA ARG A 238 -5.83 20.78 -25.36
C ARG A 238 -6.40 21.79 -26.34
#